data_AF-A0A9W8RQQ8-F1
#
_entry.id   AF-A0A9W8RQQ8-F1
#
_cell.length_a   1.000
_cell.length_b   1.000
_cell.length_c   1.000
_cell.angle_alpha   90.00
_cell.angle_beta   90.00
_cell.angle_gamma   90.00
#
_symmetry.space_group_name_H-M   'P 1'
#
loop_
_entity.id
_entity.type
_entity.pdbx_description
1 polymer ?
#
loop_
_entity_poly.entity_id
_entity_poly.type
_entity_poly.pdbx_seq_one_letter_code
_entity_poly.pdbx_strand_id
1 'polypeptide(L)'
;MSLMHSVPEVVRSALISQYHPRGPAPMDPCVVDEILNHEENNHCLVHPCLGLERVERPRGKFILWDFKLSLREMENIGMDLENLAATLGDTLAFFNFKCGRAAILARFAFGVSPVNSEAPNGPLAICLYFFDFAYADEVEDRKRNQDMDYMVKSMSNYIPNCRETPHLWAIFKTAYIKRGNECRPASIEITPEEVVEDYEQHIAGKYS
;
A
#
# COMPACT_ATOMS: atom_id res chain seq x y z
N MET A 1 -4.46 13.46 17.19
CA MET A 1 -3.06 13.61 16.73
C MET A 1 -2.85 12.63 15.60
N SER A 2 -2.47 13.08 14.40
CA SER A 2 -2.09 12.19 13.32
C SER A 2 -0.72 11.60 13.66
N LEU A 3 -0.65 10.28 13.87
CA LEU A 3 0.57 9.53 14.24
C LEU A 3 1.49 9.23 13.06
N MET A 4 1.02 9.48 11.82
CA MET A 4 1.81 9.21 10.61
C MET A 4 2.50 10.48 10.15
N HIS A 5 3.82 10.49 10.23
CA HIS A 5 4.66 11.57 9.73
C HIS A 5 5.13 11.28 8.31
N SER A 6 5.23 12.33 7.49
CA SER A 6 5.78 12.25 6.13
C SER A 6 7.20 11.69 6.15
N VAL A 7 7.57 10.93 5.12
CA VAL A 7 8.93 10.43 4.95
C VAL A 7 9.97 11.56 5.04
N PRO A 8 11.19 11.29 5.58
CA PRO A 8 12.20 12.31 5.76
C PRO A 8 12.54 13.05 4.47
N GLU A 9 13.01 14.30 4.59
CA GLU A 9 13.39 15.13 3.45
C GLU A 9 14.36 14.42 2.49
N VAL A 10 15.38 13.73 3.02
CA VAL A 10 16.32 12.96 2.20
C VAL A 10 15.63 11.91 1.33
N VAL A 11 14.55 11.28 1.81
CA VAL A 11 13.75 10.33 1.03
C VAL A 11 12.93 11.08 -0.01
N ARG A 12 12.27 12.19 0.37
CA ARG A 12 11.50 13.04 -0.57
C ARG A 12 12.36 13.55 -1.73
N SER A 13 13.57 14.05 -1.44
CA SER A 13 14.54 14.51 -2.43
C SER A 13 15.03 13.39 -3.34
N ALA A 14 15.21 12.18 -2.80
CA ALA A 14 15.57 11.01 -3.59
C ALA A 14 14.44 10.60 -4.55
N LEU A 15 13.19 10.59 -4.07
CA LEU A 15 12.01 10.29 -4.90
C LEU A 15 11.89 11.28 -6.07
N ILE A 16 12.06 12.58 -5.79
CA ILE A 16 12.04 13.62 -6.83
C ILE A 16 13.17 13.38 -7.84
N SER A 17 14.40 13.23 -7.38
CA SER A 17 15.58 13.07 -8.24
C SER A 17 15.48 11.86 -9.17
N GLN A 18 14.92 10.76 -8.66
CA GLN A 18 14.86 9.47 -9.34
C GLN A 18 13.63 9.33 -10.26
N TYR A 19 12.45 9.80 -9.84
CA TYR A 19 11.20 9.50 -10.51
C TYR A 19 10.54 10.68 -11.21
N HIS A 20 11.10 11.89 -11.11
CA HIS A 20 10.61 13.01 -11.89
C HIS A 20 10.69 12.72 -13.40
N PRO A 21 9.65 13.02 -14.19
CA PRO A 21 9.55 12.69 -15.61
C PRO A 21 10.44 13.60 -16.47
N ARG A 22 11.75 13.47 -16.30
CA ARG A 22 12.80 14.10 -17.10
C ARG A 22 13.68 13.02 -17.72
N GLY A 23 14.45 13.40 -18.73
CA GLY A 23 15.38 12.50 -19.41
C GLY A 23 16.49 11.97 -18.48
N PRO A 24 17.45 11.20 -19.00
CA PRO A 24 18.44 10.43 -18.21
C PRO A 24 19.47 11.28 -17.45
N ALA A 25 19.42 12.61 -17.55
CA ALA A 25 20.38 13.49 -16.87
C ALA A 25 20.11 13.54 -15.35
N PRO A 26 21.11 13.80 -14.49
CA PRO A 26 20.91 14.13 -13.08
C PRO A 26 20.06 15.39 -12.88
N MET A 27 19.36 15.53 -11.74
CA MET A 27 18.46 16.67 -11.51
C MET A 27 19.27 17.85 -11.09
N ASP A 28 18.92 19.02 -11.63
CA ASP A 28 19.40 20.26 -11.06
C ASP A 28 18.93 20.33 -9.60
N PRO A 29 19.86 20.43 -8.62
CA PRO A 29 19.49 20.54 -7.21
C PRO A 29 18.50 21.68 -6.93
N CYS A 30 18.59 22.79 -7.66
CA CYS A 30 17.65 23.91 -7.50
C CYS A 30 16.21 23.49 -7.82
N VAL A 31 16.02 22.63 -8.83
CA VAL A 31 14.70 22.11 -9.20
C VAL A 31 14.19 21.12 -8.16
N VAL A 32 15.07 20.29 -7.58
CA VAL A 32 14.71 19.41 -6.45
C VAL A 32 14.19 20.26 -5.30
N ASP A 33 14.92 21.30 -4.92
CA ASP A 33 14.58 22.17 -3.80
C ASP A 33 13.28 22.94 -4.06
N GLU A 34 13.05 23.44 -5.28
CA GLU A 34 11.80 24.09 -5.67
C GLU A 34 10.58 23.15 -5.51
N ILE A 35 10.70 21.90 -5.97
CA ILE A 35 9.63 20.91 -5.84
C ILE A 35 9.43 20.55 -4.36
N LEU A 36 10.51 20.32 -3.63
CA LEU A 36 10.48 19.90 -2.23
C LEU A 36 9.80 20.92 -1.31
N ASN A 37 10.01 22.21 -1.58
CA ASN A 37 9.47 23.32 -0.81
C ASN A 37 8.02 23.69 -1.16
N HIS A 38 7.42 23.03 -2.17
CA HIS A 38 6.01 23.23 -2.48
C HIS A 38 5.11 22.65 -1.36
N GLU A 39 4.07 23.37 -0.94
CA GLU A 39 3.23 23.01 0.22
C GLU A 39 2.65 21.59 0.13
N GLU A 40 2.11 21.20 -1.03
CA GLU A 40 1.62 19.85 -1.30
C GLU A 40 2.66 18.72 -1.11
N ASN A 41 3.95 19.04 -1.16
CA ASN A 41 5.05 18.08 -1.03
C ASN A 41 5.58 17.96 0.40
N ASN A 42 5.04 18.75 1.34
CA ASN A 42 5.33 18.63 2.78
C ASN A 42 4.74 17.37 3.41
N HIS A 43 3.73 16.78 2.76
CA HIS A 43 3.03 15.60 3.25
C HIS A 43 3.21 14.43 2.30
N CYS A 44 4.42 13.94 2.12
CA CYS A 44 4.70 12.77 1.30
C CYS A 44 4.30 11.45 2.00
N LEU A 45 3.37 10.73 1.37
CA LEU A 45 3.02 9.35 1.68
C LEU A 45 3.37 8.46 0.49
N VAL A 46 4.22 7.46 0.72
CA VAL A 46 4.70 6.55 -0.33
C VAL A 46 3.90 5.26 -0.30
N HIS A 47 3.06 5.04 -1.31
CA HIS A 47 2.15 3.88 -1.39
C HIS A 47 2.85 2.71 -2.11
N PRO A 48 3.13 1.57 -1.44
CA PRO A 48 3.70 0.40 -2.11
C PRO A 48 2.65 -0.31 -2.96
N CYS A 49 2.72 -0.17 -4.28
CA CYS A 49 1.71 -0.71 -5.18
C CYS A 49 2.21 -1.99 -5.89
N LEU A 50 2.11 -3.16 -5.23
CA LEU A 50 2.50 -4.44 -5.85
C LEU A 50 1.57 -4.88 -7.00
N GLY A 51 0.35 -4.33 -7.05
CA GLY A 51 -0.60 -4.57 -8.13
C GLY A 51 -0.43 -3.64 -9.33
N LEU A 52 0.56 -2.73 -9.29
CA LEU A 52 0.85 -1.80 -10.38
C LEU A 52 2.26 -2.02 -10.92
N GLU A 53 2.37 -2.63 -12.10
CA GLU A 53 3.64 -2.85 -12.80
C GLU A 53 4.41 -1.53 -12.99
N ARG A 54 3.72 -0.50 -13.51
CA ARG A 54 4.28 0.85 -13.74
C ARG A 54 3.28 1.93 -13.33
N VAL A 55 3.81 3.08 -12.92
CA VAL A 55 3.05 4.29 -12.68
C VAL A 55 3.43 5.32 -13.75
N GLU A 56 2.45 5.78 -14.52
CA GLU A 56 2.66 6.90 -15.44
C GLU A 56 2.79 8.20 -14.66
N ARG A 57 3.88 8.93 -14.92
CA ARG A 57 4.14 10.23 -14.30
C ARG A 57 4.04 11.31 -15.38
N PRO A 58 2.93 12.07 -15.43
CA PRO A 58 2.74 13.07 -16.47
C PRO A 58 3.81 14.16 -16.37
N ARG A 59 4.25 14.68 -17.51
CA ARG A 59 5.12 15.86 -17.57
C ARG A 59 4.34 17.06 -17.03
N GLY A 60 4.79 17.65 -15.94
CA GLY A 60 4.07 18.74 -15.27
C GLY A 60 4.42 18.82 -13.79
N LYS A 61 3.45 19.23 -12.97
CA LYS A 61 3.62 19.33 -11.51
C LYS A 61 3.92 17.96 -10.92
N PHE A 62 5.06 17.83 -10.26
CA PHE A 62 5.45 16.61 -9.55
C PHE A 62 5.00 16.71 -8.09
N ILE A 63 4.11 15.80 -7.68
CA ILE A 63 3.46 15.82 -6.37
C ILE A 63 3.84 14.57 -5.58
N LEU A 64 4.23 14.77 -4.33
CA LEU A 64 4.63 13.74 -3.38
C LEU A 64 3.52 13.30 -2.43
N TRP A 65 2.41 14.06 -2.33
CA TRP A 65 1.32 13.84 -1.38
C TRP A 65 0.83 12.38 -1.31
N ASP A 66 0.59 11.78 -2.47
CA ASP A 66 0.12 10.41 -2.64
C ASP A 66 0.99 9.66 -3.65
N PHE A 67 2.28 9.59 -3.33
CA PHE A 67 3.29 9.03 -4.22
C PHE A 67 3.14 7.51 -4.33
N LYS A 68 2.56 7.02 -5.41
CA LYS A 68 2.52 5.58 -5.73
C LYS A 68 3.89 5.11 -6.16
N LEU A 69 4.40 4.06 -5.54
CA LEU A 69 5.63 3.38 -5.92
C LEU A 69 5.25 2.06 -6.60
N SER A 70 5.52 1.97 -7.90
CA SER A 70 5.15 0.79 -8.71
C SER A 70 6.00 -0.42 -8.34
N LEU A 71 5.53 -1.62 -8.67
CA LEU A 71 6.27 -2.86 -8.52
C LEU A 71 7.70 -2.74 -9.09
N ARG A 72 7.84 -2.36 -10.36
CA ARG A 72 9.13 -2.19 -11.01
C ARG A 72 10.00 -1.12 -10.33
N GLU A 73 9.40 -0.03 -9.84
CA GLU A 73 10.14 1.01 -9.12
C GLU A 73 10.69 0.47 -7.79
N MET A 74 9.92 -0.38 -7.08
CA MET A 74 10.35 -1.06 -5.84
C MET A 74 11.45 -2.10 -6.10
N GLU A 75 11.35 -2.88 -7.18
CA GLU A 75 12.40 -3.81 -7.60
C GLU A 75 13.72 -3.09 -7.87
N ASN A 76 13.68 -1.97 -8.60
CA ASN A 76 14.87 -1.22 -8.99
C ASN A 76 15.65 -0.64 -7.80
N ILE A 77 14.97 -0.33 -6.70
CA ILE A 77 15.60 0.16 -5.47
C ILE A 77 15.92 -0.97 -4.47
N GLY A 78 15.67 -2.23 -4.86
CA GLY A 78 16.01 -3.40 -4.05
C GLY A 78 15.12 -3.59 -2.81
N MET A 79 13.84 -3.21 -2.87
CA MET A 79 12.91 -3.52 -1.77
C MET A 79 12.66 -5.03 -1.66
N ASP A 80 12.49 -5.51 -0.43
CA ASP A 80 12.07 -6.88 -0.15
C ASP A 80 10.57 -7.05 -0.44
N LEU A 81 10.26 -7.40 -1.68
CA LEU A 81 8.88 -7.54 -2.16
C LEU A 81 8.17 -8.75 -1.59
N GLU A 82 8.90 -9.82 -1.28
CA GLU A 82 8.33 -11.04 -0.71
C GLU A 82 7.82 -10.77 0.71
N ASN A 83 8.65 -10.15 1.54
CA ASN A 83 8.25 -9.77 2.89
C ASN A 83 7.13 -8.72 2.88
N LEU A 84 7.17 -7.78 1.93
CA LEU A 84 6.10 -6.80 1.75
C LEU A 84 4.77 -7.47 1.35
N ALA A 85 4.78 -8.39 0.39
CA ALA A 85 3.59 -9.15 -0.02
C ALA A 85 3.01 -9.96 1.14
N ALA A 86 3.86 -10.64 1.91
CA ALA A 86 3.46 -11.37 3.10
C ALA A 86 2.84 -10.43 4.16
N THR A 87 3.46 -9.27 4.40
CA THR A 87 3.00 -8.28 5.37
C THR A 87 1.64 -7.69 4.99
N LEU A 88 1.41 -7.40 3.70
CA LEU A 88 0.13 -6.92 3.20
C LEU A 88 -0.97 -7.98 3.37
N GLY A 89 -0.68 -9.24 3.04
CA GLY A 89 -1.60 -10.35 3.22
C GLY A 89 -1.98 -10.56 4.68
N ASP A 90 -0.99 -10.61 5.56
CA ASP A 90 -1.18 -10.74 7.01
C ASP A 90 -2.03 -9.58 7.59
N THR A 91 -1.68 -8.34 7.23
CA THR A 91 -2.36 -7.14 7.76
C THR A 91 -3.82 -7.08 7.30
N LEU A 92 -4.08 -7.35 6.02
CA LEU A 92 -5.45 -7.34 5.48
C LEU A 92 -6.30 -8.46 6.09
N ALA A 93 -5.75 -9.66 6.23
CA ALA A 93 -6.47 -10.75 6.87
C ALA A 93 -6.78 -10.45 8.34
N PHE A 94 -5.83 -9.87 9.06
CA PHE A 94 -6.07 -9.42 10.44
C PHE A 94 -7.23 -8.42 10.48
N PHE A 95 -7.24 -7.42 9.61
CA PHE A 95 -8.33 -6.44 9.61
C PHE A 95 -9.68 -7.06 9.25
N ASN A 96 -9.72 -7.86 8.19
CA ASN A 96 -10.95 -8.47 7.71
C ASN A 96 -11.54 -9.46 8.72
N PHE A 97 -10.72 -10.32 9.32
CA PHE A 97 -11.20 -11.41 10.16
C PHE A 97 -11.11 -11.12 11.66
N LYS A 98 -10.01 -10.53 12.15
CA LYS A 98 -9.88 -10.22 13.58
C LYS A 98 -10.71 -9.02 13.98
N CYS A 99 -10.71 -7.97 13.15
CA CYS A 99 -11.49 -6.76 13.40
C CYS A 99 -12.92 -6.85 12.85
N GLY A 100 -13.21 -7.83 11.98
CA GLY A 100 -14.55 -8.04 11.40
C GLY A 100 -14.99 -6.90 10.48
N ARG A 101 -14.05 -6.23 9.81
CA ARG A 101 -14.31 -5.05 8.99
C ARG A 101 -13.78 -5.22 7.58
N ALA A 102 -14.53 -4.81 6.58
CA ALA A 102 -14.01 -4.75 5.22
C ALA A 102 -13.06 -3.55 5.06
N ALA A 103 -11.87 -3.77 4.50
CA ALA A 103 -10.87 -2.74 4.24
C ALA A 103 -11.23 -1.81 3.05
N ILE A 104 -12.46 -1.32 2.98
CA ILE A 104 -12.94 -0.48 1.89
C ILE A 104 -12.26 0.89 1.95
N LEU A 105 -11.58 1.27 0.87
CA LEU A 105 -10.81 2.53 0.74
C LEU A 105 -9.68 2.70 1.76
N ALA A 106 -9.34 1.65 2.50
CA ALA A 106 -8.16 1.66 3.36
C ALA A 106 -6.89 1.76 2.52
N ARG A 107 -5.82 2.27 3.13
CA ARG A 107 -4.59 2.64 2.43
C ARG A 107 -3.36 2.09 3.13
N PHE A 108 -2.37 1.72 2.33
CA PHE A 108 -1.04 1.38 2.80
C PHE A 108 -0.04 2.45 2.38
N ALA A 109 0.75 2.98 3.30
CA ALA A 109 1.83 3.90 2.96
C ALA A 109 3.04 3.74 3.88
N PHE A 110 4.22 4.04 3.36
CA PHE A 110 5.40 4.27 4.18
C PHE A 110 5.35 5.67 4.78
N GLY A 111 5.60 5.73 6.09
CA GLY A 111 5.80 6.95 6.85
C GLY A 111 6.91 6.74 7.87
N VAL A 112 7.19 7.75 8.69
CA VAL A 112 8.19 7.65 9.77
C VAL A 112 7.54 7.55 11.13
N SER A 113 8.18 6.78 12.01
CA SER A 113 7.87 6.70 13.44
C SER A 113 9.15 6.82 14.25
N PRO A 114 9.15 7.46 15.44
CA PRO A 114 10.27 7.37 16.37
C PRO A 114 10.51 5.92 16.77
N VAL A 115 11.78 5.46 16.72
CA VAL A 115 12.13 4.11 17.20
C VAL A 115 11.89 3.98 18.71
N ASN A 116 12.06 5.08 19.44
CA ASN A 116 11.77 5.14 20.87
C ASN A 116 10.78 6.28 21.13
N SER A 117 9.59 5.94 21.61
CA SER A 117 8.54 6.92 21.95
C SER A 117 8.94 7.87 23.09
N GLU A 118 9.91 7.48 23.92
CA GLU A 118 10.43 8.31 25.01
C GLU A 118 11.54 9.28 24.57
N ALA A 119 12.06 9.12 23.35
CA ALA A 119 13.08 9.98 22.77
C ALA A 119 12.59 10.58 21.43
N PRO A 120 11.79 11.67 21.47
CA PRO A 120 11.22 12.27 20.25
C PRO A 120 12.24 12.79 19.23
N ASN A 121 13.50 13.01 19.66
CA ASN A 121 14.62 13.35 18.77
C ASN A 121 15.54 12.15 18.46
N GLY A 122 15.09 10.94 18.77
CA GLY A 122 15.81 9.69 18.52
C GLY A 122 15.78 9.27 17.04
N PRO A 123 16.44 8.14 16.71
CA PRO A 123 16.40 7.60 15.36
C PRO A 123 14.95 7.32 14.93
N LEU A 124 14.67 7.62 13.65
CA LEU A 124 13.38 7.37 13.03
C LEU A 124 13.43 6.04 12.26
N ALA A 125 12.36 5.25 12.35
CA ALA A 125 12.13 4.09 11.51
C ALA A 125 11.13 4.44 10.41
N ILE A 126 11.38 3.96 9.19
CA ILE A 126 10.37 3.94 8.14
C ILE A 126 9.48 2.71 8.39
N CYS A 127 8.18 2.95 8.56
CA CYS A 127 7.20 1.92 8.88
C CYS A 127 6.13 1.87 7.78
N LEU A 128 5.59 0.67 7.54
CA LEU A 128 4.38 0.49 6.74
C LEU A 128 3.16 0.77 7.63
N TYR A 129 2.37 1.78 7.26
CA TYR A 129 1.12 2.12 7.92
C TYR A 129 -0.05 1.58 7.13
N PHE A 130 -1.06 1.09 7.84
CA PHE A 130 -2.38 0.76 7.32
C PHE A 130 -3.40 1.71 7.96
N PHE A 131 -4.11 2.50 7.16
CA PHE A 131 -4.90 3.63 7.65
C PHE A 131 -6.09 3.95 6.73
N ASP A 132 -6.79 5.05 7.07
CA ASP A 132 -7.97 5.58 6.35
C ASP A 132 -9.19 4.65 6.42
N PHE A 133 -9.64 4.38 7.65
CA PHE A 133 -10.75 3.48 7.93
C PHE A 133 -12.11 4.18 7.93
N ALA A 134 -12.23 5.37 7.34
CA ALA A 134 -13.47 6.16 7.38
C ALA A 134 -14.66 5.45 6.74
N TYR A 135 -14.39 4.54 5.80
CA TYR A 135 -15.37 3.70 5.11
C TYR A 135 -15.27 2.22 5.50
N ALA A 136 -14.52 1.90 6.56
CA ALA A 136 -14.43 0.53 7.06
C ALA A 136 -15.73 0.15 7.76
N ASP A 137 -16.63 -0.46 7.01
CA ASP A 137 -17.92 -0.91 7.53
C ASP A 137 -17.79 -2.26 8.26
N GLU A 138 -18.71 -2.51 9.19
CA GLU A 138 -18.88 -3.87 9.71
C GLU A 138 -19.34 -4.76 8.55
N VAL A 139 -18.76 -5.96 8.44
CA VAL A 139 -19.17 -6.90 7.40
C VAL A 139 -20.57 -7.42 7.74
N GLU A 140 -21.61 -6.70 7.32
CA GLU A 140 -23.00 -7.15 7.44
C GLU A 140 -23.32 -8.16 6.34
N ASP A 141 -23.93 -9.28 6.72
CA ASP A 141 -24.29 -10.38 5.81
C ASP A 141 -25.09 -9.95 4.58
N ARG A 142 -25.91 -8.89 4.69
CA ARG A 142 -26.79 -8.42 3.63
C ARG A 142 -26.09 -7.59 2.54
N LYS A 143 -24.92 -7.01 2.84
CA LYS A 143 -24.13 -6.21 1.89
C LYS A 143 -22.76 -6.81 1.55
N ARG A 144 -22.42 -7.92 2.21
CA ARG A 144 -21.19 -8.71 2.06
C ARG A 144 -20.62 -8.74 0.64
N ASN A 145 -21.37 -9.20 -0.37
CA ASN A 145 -20.84 -9.32 -1.73
C ASN A 145 -20.50 -7.97 -2.38
N GLN A 146 -21.24 -6.90 -2.04
CA GLN A 146 -20.95 -5.56 -2.54
C GLN A 146 -19.72 -4.97 -1.83
N ASP A 147 -19.66 -5.11 -0.49
CA ASP A 147 -18.56 -4.61 0.32
C ASP A 147 -17.22 -5.28 -0.03
N MET A 148 -17.27 -6.59 -0.30
CA MET A 148 -16.13 -7.36 -0.76
C MET A 148 -15.67 -6.94 -2.15
N ASP A 149 -16.58 -6.74 -3.12
CA ASP A 149 -16.23 -6.23 -4.44
C ASP A 149 -15.62 -4.81 -4.37
N TYR A 150 -16.17 -3.93 -3.54
CA TYR A 150 -15.61 -2.59 -3.29
C TYR A 150 -14.23 -2.65 -2.63
N MET A 151 -14.05 -3.53 -1.64
CA MET A 151 -12.75 -3.75 -1.00
C MET A 151 -11.74 -4.24 -2.04
N VAL A 152 -12.07 -5.28 -2.80
CA VAL A 152 -11.20 -5.85 -3.83
C VAL A 152 -10.79 -4.80 -4.86
N LYS A 153 -11.74 -3.99 -5.34
CA LYS A 153 -11.48 -2.86 -6.24
C LYS A 153 -10.57 -1.80 -5.63
N SER A 154 -10.84 -1.39 -4.39
CA SER A 154 -10.08 -0.32 -3.73
C SER A 154 -8.65 -0.75 -3.39
N MET A 155 -8.45 -2.04 -3.09
CA MET A 155 -7.15 -2.58 -2.68
C MET A 155 -6.31 -3.10 -3.85
N SER A 156 -6.83 -3.11 -5.08
CA SER A 156 -6.17 -3.76 -6.22
C SER A 156 -4.81 -3.18 -6.59
N ASN A 157 -4.51 -1.93 -6.19
CA ASN A 157 -3.19 -1.34 -6.45
C ASN A 157 -2.11 -1.91 -5.51
N TYR A 158 -2.48 -2.29 -4.28
CA TYR A 158 -1.54 -2.76 -3.27
C TYR A 158 -1.30 -4.27 -3.37
N ILE A 159 -2.31 -5.02 -3.78
CA ILE A 159 -2.30 -6.48 -3.81
C ILE A 159 -1.61 -6.97 -5.08
N PRO A 160 -0.67 -7.94 -5.00
CA PRO A 160 -0.02 -8.50 -6.18
C PRO A 160 -1.02 -9.05 -7.19
N ASN A 161 -0.74 -8.87 -8.47
CA ASN A 161 -1.58 -9.40 -9.53
C ASN A 161 -1.29 -10.91 -9.73
N CYS A 162 -2.31 -11.75 -9.58
CA CYS A 162 -2.17 -13.21 -9.67
C CYS A 162 -1.69 -13.73 -11.02
N ARG A 163 -1.82 -12.94 -12.11
CA ARG A 163 -1.37 -13.28 -13.46
C ARG A 163 0.01 -12.70 -13.77
N GLU A 164 0.25 -11.44 -13.39
CA GLU A 164 1.50 -10.74 -13.72
C GLU A 164 2.63 -11.12 -12.74
N THR A 165 2.31 -11.28 -11.45
CA THR A 165 3.27 -11.63 -10.39
C THR A 165 2.80 -12.83 -9.57
N PRO A 166 2.66 -14.02 -10.19
CA PRO A 166 2.12 -15.21 -9.53
C PRO A 166 2.93 -15.64 -8.29
N HIS A 167 4.23 -15.37 -8.25
CA HIS A 167 5.07 -15.67 -7.10
C HIS A 167 4.75 -14.78 -5.89
N LEU A 168 4.65 -13.45 -6.06
CA LEU A 168 4.25 -12.52 -5.01
C LEU A 168 2.80 -12.76 -4.59
N TRP A 169 1.92 -13.08 -5.54
CA TRP A 169 0.55 -13.47 -5.25
C TRP A 169 0.48 -14.71 -4.36
N ALA A 170 1.26 -15.75 -4.65
CA ALA A 170 1.29 -16.95 -3.83
C ALA A 170 1.71 -16.64 -2.39
N ILE A 171 2.72 -15.79 -2.19
CA ILE A 171 3.19 -15.37 -0.87
C ILE A 171 2.10 -14.58 -0.13
N PHE A 172 1.50 -13.60 -0.80
CA PHE A 172 0.37 -12.83 -0.26
C PHE A 172 -0.78 -13.76 0.16
N LYS A 173 -1.20 -14.67 -0.74
CA LYS A 173 -2.29 -15.64 -0.54
C LYS A 173 -2.01 -16.54 0.67
N THR A 174 -0.80 -17.08 0.77
CA THR A 174 -0.40 -17.91 1.91
C THR A 174 -0.48 -17.14 3.22
N ALA A 175 0.05 -15.91 3.27
CA ALA A 175 0.02 -15.09 4.48
C ALA A 175 -1.43 -14.71 4.87
N TYR A 176 -2.23 -14.28 3.90
CA TYR A 176 -3.62 -13.88 4.09
C TYR A 176 -4.47 -15.04 4.63
N ILE A 177 -4.41 -16.21 3.98
CA ILE A 177 -5.17 -17.40 4.39
C ILE A 177 -4.74 -17.87 5.77
N LYS A 178 -3.42 -17.97 6.01
CA LYS A 178 -2.89 -18.39 7.30
C LYS A 178 -3.40 -17.49 8.43
N ARG A 179 -3.19 -16.18 8.32
CA ARG A 179 -3.61 -15.21 9.34
C ARG A 179 -5.13 -15.20 9.50
N GLY A 180 -5.86 -15.22 8.39
CA GLY A 180 -7.32 -15.23 8.41
C GLY A 180 -7.86 -16.43 9.19
N ASN A 181 -7.36 -17.63 8.91
CA ASN A 181 -7.77 -18.84 9.62
C ASN A 181 -7.38 -18.83 11.10
N GLU A 182 -6.24 -18.24 11.47
CA GLU A 182 -5.81 -18.11 12.87
C GLU A 182 -6.70 -17.17 13.69
N CYS A 183 -7.27 -16.13 13.06
CA CYS A 183 -7.95 -15.05 13.78
C CYS A 183 -9.46 -14.95 13.54
N ARG A 184 -10.01 -15.74 12.61
CA ARG A 184 -11.43 -15.74 12.23
C ARG A 184 -12.32 -16.14 13.41
N PRO A 185 -13.23 -15.27 13.87
CA PRO A 185 -14.25 -15.63 14.84
C PRO A 185 -15.32 -16.51 14.19
N ALA A 186 -15.96 -17.37 14.99
CA ALA A 186 -17.03 -18.26 14.52
C ALA A 186 -18.26 -17.53 13.96
N SER A 187 -18.42 -16.23 14.28
CA SER A 187 -19.49 -15.38 13.75
C SER A 187 -19.25 -14.90 12.31
N ILE A 188 -18.02 -14.99 11.80
CA ILE A 188 -17.71 -14.62 10.42
C ILE A 188 -17.75 -15.89 9.56
N GLU A 189 -18.81 -16.02 8.77
CA GLU A 189 -19.04 -17.20 7.94
C GLU A 189 -18.07 -17.28 6.75
N ILE A 190 -17.75 -16.15 6.13
CA ILE A 190 -16.84 -16.10 4.98
C ILE A 190 -15.45 -16.58 5.38
N THR A 191 -14.87 -17.41 4.53
CA THR A 191 -13.54 -17.97 4.69
C THR A 191 -12.50 -17.08 4.02
N PRO A 192 -11.25 -17.06 4.53
CA PRO A 192 -10.13 -16.41 3.85
C PRO A 192 -9.97 -16.87 2.40
N GLU A 193 -10.24 -18.15 2.12
CA GLU A 193 -10.18 -18.77 0.81
C GLU A 193 -11.21 -18.17 -0.16
N GLU A 194 -12.48 -18.03 0.25
CA GLU A 194 -13.52 -17.38 -0.57
C GLU A 194 -13.14 -15.94 -0.95
N VAL A 195 -12.59 -15.18 0.00
CA VAL A 195 -12.13 -13.81 -0.29
C VAL A 195 -11.00 -13.80 -1.33
N VAL A 196 -10.08 -14.75 -1.23
CA VAL A 196 -8.97 -14.87 -2.19
C VAL A 196 -9.48 -15.27 -3.57
N GLU A 197 -10.49 -16.14 -3.66
CA GLU A 197 -11.15 -16.47 -4.92
C GLU A 197 -11.80 -15.23 -5.56
N ASP A 198 -12.44 -14.36 -4.78
CA ASP A 198 -13.00 -13.10 -5.28
C ASP A 198 -11.91 -12.18 -5.84
N TYR A 199 -10.76 -12.08 -5.17
CA TYR A 199 -9.60 -11.35 -5.69
C TYR A 199 -9.13 -11.93 -7.03
N GLU A 200 -8.99 -13.24 -7.14
CA GLU A 200 -8.54 -13.92 -8.36
C GLU A 200 -9.52 -13.70 -9.51
N GLN A 201 -10.82 -13.77 -9.25
CA GLN A 201 -11.87 -13.51 -10.24
C GLN A 201 -11.89 -12.04 -10.69
N HIS A 202 -11.77 -11.10 -9.77
CA HIS A 202 -11.78 -9.67 -10.09
C HIS A 202 -10.54 -9.26 -10.91
N ILE A 203 -9.35 -9.72 -10.51
CA ILE A 203 -8.11 -9.46 -11.24
C ILE A 203 -8.16 -10.16 -12.60
N ALA A 204 -8.72 -11.37 -12.69
CA ALA A 204 -8.91 -12.08 -13.95
C ALA A 204 -9.84 -11.35 -14.94
N GLY A 205 -10.91 -10.73 -14.44
CA GLY A 205 -11.89 -9.99 -15.24
C GLY A 205 -11.42 -8.61 -15.72
N LYS A 206 -10.35 -8.03 -15.15
CA LYS A 206 -9.75 -6.77 -15.64
C LYS A 206 -9.05 -6.90 -17.01
N TYR A 207 -8.78 -8.12 -17.46
CA TYR A 207 -8.02 -8.41 -18.69
C TYR A 207 -8.78 -9.34 -19.66
N SER A 208 -10.10 -9.49 -19.49
CA SER A 208 -11.00 -10.18 -20.42
C SER A 208 -11.76 -9.18 -21.26
#